data_AF-A0A0K2WN07-F1
#
_entry.id   AF-A0A0K2WN07-F1
#
_cell.length_a   1.000
_cell.length_b   1.000
_cell.length_c   1.000
_cell.angle_alpha   90.00
_cell.angle_beta   90.00
_cell.angle_gamma   90.00
#
_symmetry.space_group_name_H-M   'P 1'
#
loop_
_entity.id
_entity.type
_entity.pdbx_description
1 polymer ?
#
loop_
_entity_poly.entity_id
_entity_poly.type
_entity_poly.pdbx_seq_one_letter_code
_entity_poly.pdbx_strand_id
1 'polypeptide(L)'
;MWNPGRANVETREYIRKYFLEIYGTDSMNCNMIGTLFRGGSGETTFRSWAALIMVTSVSVASIFSFLIMAKKIMYKLKKMTVNASKKTVKIQFELLRALIVQTAIPIFISFSPCLIGWYSPVFDIQLPRGFNYLELSALGVFAFVDPVAIILCLPILRKRIFCFNRHNSSIAVNVEGIKD
;
A
#
# COMPACT_ATOMS: atom_id res chain seq x y z
N MET A 1 8.48 5.35 -27.49
CA MET A 1 8.89 5.16 -26.08
C MET A 1 8.82 3.66 -25.77
N TRP A 2 9.96 2.98 -25.65
CA TRP A 2 10.03 1.54 -25.35
C TRP A 2 9.74 1.36 -23.85
N ASN A 3 8.51 0.97 -23.50
CA ASN A 3 8.13 0.62 -22.13
C ASN A 3 8.09 -0.92 -22.06
N PRO A 4 8.99 -1.57 -21.32
CA PRO A 4 9.06 -3.04 -21.24
C PRO A 4 7.77 -3.68 -20.69
N GLY A 5 6.92 -2.92 -19.99
CA GLY A 5 5.62 -3.39 -19.50
C GLY A 5 4.44 -3.18 -20.47
N ARG A 6 4.62 -2.48 -21.60
CA ARG A 6 3.52 -2.25 -22.55
C ARG A 6 3.15 -3.57 -23.22
N ALA A 7 1.87 -3.92 -23.20
CA ALA A 7 1.38 -5.12 -23.87
C ALA A 7 1.71 -5.06 -25.37
N ASN A 8 2.47 -6.04 -25.85
CA ASN A 8 2.75 -6.22 -27.27
C ASN A 8 1.48 -6.62 -28.01
N VAL A 9 1.48 -6.52 -29.35
CA VAL A 9 0.33 -6.92 -30.19
C VAL A 9 -0.12 -8.35 -29.88
N GLU A 10 0.81 -9.30 -29.75
CA GLU A 10 0.49 -10.69 -29.34
C GLU A 10 -0.27 -10.76 -28.02
N THR A 11 0.19 -10.04 -26.99
CA THR A 11 -0.47 -10.03 -25.68
C THR A 11 -1.88 -9.44 -25.79
N ARG A 12 -2.06 -8.41 -26.63
CA ARG A 12 -3.36 -7.76 -26.84
C ARG A 12 -4.32 -8.64 -27.62
N GLU A 13 -3.83 -9.37 -28.63
CA GLU A 13 -4.61 -10.35 -29.38
C GLU A 13 -5.02 -11.54 -28.50
N TYR A 14 -4.10 -12.05 -27.68
CA TYR A 14 -4.38 -13.18 -26.79
C TYR A 14 -5.56 -12.90 -25.85
N ILE A 15 -5.61 -11.69 -25.28
CA ILE A 15 -6.70 -11.29 -24.39
C ILE A 15 -7.93 -10.76 -25.12
N ARG A 16 -7.86 -10.52 -26.44
CA ARG A 16 -8.86 -9.74 -27.20
C ARG A 16 -10.26 -10.30 -27.04
N LYS A 17 -10.42 -11.63 -27.13
CA LYS A 17 -11.71 -12.30 -26.98
C LYS A 17 -12.31 -12.06 -25.59
N TYR A 18 -11.53 -12.29 -24.54
CA TYR A 18 -11.96 -12.07 -23.16
C TYR A 18 -12.20 -10.58 -22.87
N PHE A 19 -11.39 -9.69 -23.42
CA PHE A 19 -11.50 -8.24 -23.21
C PHE A 19 -12.77 -7.68 -23.88
N LEU A 20 -13.08 -8.13 -25.10
CA LEU A 20 -14.34 -7.80 -25.78
C LEU A 20 -15.56 -8.34 -25.02
N GLU A 21 -15.49 -9.57 -24.52
CA GLU A 21 -16.59 -10.18 -23.77
C GLU A 21 -16.86 -9.45 -22.44
N ILE A 22 -15.81 -9.02 -21.74
CA ILE A 22 -15.93 -8.40 -20.41
C ILE A 22 -16.23 -6.90 -20.51
N TYR A 23 -15.56 -6.17 -21.41
CA TYR A 23 -15.60 -4.71 -21.45
C TYR A 23 -16.32 -4.14 -22.68
N GLY A 24 -16.76 -4.98 -23.62
CA GLY A 24 -17.41 -4.55 -24.87
C GLY A 24 -16.51 -3.73 -25.78
N THR A 25 -15.21 -3.68 -25.51
CA THR A 25 -14.23 -2.83 -26.21
C THR A 25 -13.10 -3.70 -26.74
N ASP A 26 -12.47 -3.28 -27.83
CA ASP A 26 -11.32 -3.98 -28.38
C ASP A 26 -10.04 -3.67 -27.59
N SER A 27 -9.32 -4.70 -27.13
CA SER A 27 -8.02 -4.57 -26.46
C SER A 27 -6.98 -3.85 -27.34
N MET A 28 -7.18 -3.83 -28.66
CA MET A 28 -6.33 -3.14 -29.64
C MET A 28 -6.51 -1.62 -29.68
N ASN A 29 -7.59 -1.09 -29.11
CA ASN A 29 -7.83 0.36 -29.00
C ASN A 29 -7.44 0.93 -27.63
N CYS A 30 -7.19 0.09 -26.63
CA CYS A 30 -6.83 0.51 -25.29
C CYS A 30 -5.32 0.35 -25.00
N ASN A 31 -4.68 1.37 -24.44
CA ASN A 31 -3.34 1.20 -23.89
C ASN A 31 -3.40 0.26 -22.69
N MET A 32 -2.70 -0.87 -22.78
CA MET A 32 -2.68 -1.88 -21.74
C MET A 32 -1.25 -2.24 -21.35
N ILE A 33 -1.07 -2.50 -20.06
CA ILE A 33 0.09 -3.18 -19.49
C ILE A 33 -0.35 -4.61 -19.25
N GLY A 34 0.45 -5.57 -19.71
CA GLY A 34 0.11 -6.98 -19.62
C GLY A 34 1.33 -7.84 -19.78
N THR A 35 1.41 -8.88 -18.97
CA THR A 35 2.46 -9.90 -19.02
C THR A 35 1.89 -11.18 -19.59
N LEU A 36 2.65 -11.84 -20.45
CA LEU A 36 2.30 -13.12 -21.05
C LEU A 36 3.45 -14.08 -20.82
N PHE A 37 3.25 -15.03 -19.89
CA PHE A 37 4.29 -15.99 -19.49
C PHE A 37 4.22 -17.32 -20.25
N ARG A 38 3.07 -17.64 -20.85
CA ARG A 38 2.84 -18.84 -21.67
C ARG A 38 2.07 -18.48 -22.95
N GLY A 39 2.41 -19.12 -24.07
CA GLY A 39 1.70 -18.98 -25.36
C GLY A 39 2.11 -17.78 -26.22
N GLY A 40 3.07 -16.95 -25.79
CA GLY A 40 3.63 -15.87 -26.60
C GLY A 40 4.96 -16.23 -27.25
N SER A 41 5.45 -15.36 -28.13
CA SER A 41 6.83 -15.40 -28.62
C SER A 41 7.84 -15.45 -27.46
N GLY A 42 9.00 -16.08 -27.69
CA GLY A 42 10.11 -16.08 -26.74
C GLY A 42 10.48 -14.67 -26.27
N GLU A 43 10.41 -13.67 -27.15
CA GLU A 43 10.65 -12.27 -26.79
C GLU A 43 9.58 -11.72 -25.84
N THR A 44 8.30 -11.99 -26.09
CA THR A 44 7.17 -11.54 -25.26
C THR A 44 7.23 -12.16 -23.86
N THR A 45 7.56 -13.45 -23.78
CA THR A 45 7.76 -14.11 -22.47
C THR A 45 8.98 -13.57 -21.74
N PHE A 46 10.10 -13.35 -22.43
CA PHE A 46 11.31 -12.78 -21.83
C PHE A 46 11.07 -11.38 -21.26
N ARG A 47 10.37 -10.51 -22.00
CA ARG A 47 9.99 -9.17 -21.51
C ARG A 47 9.11 -9.26 -20.26
N SER A 48 8.16 -10.19 -20.23
CA SER A 48 7.27 -10.41 -19.08
C SER A 48 8.04 -10.84 -17.84
N TRP A 49 8.99 -11.78 -18.00
CA TRP A 49 9.89 -12.21 -16.92
C TRP A 49 10.82 -11.08 -16.47
N ALA A 50 11.40 -10.32 -17.39
CA ALA A 50 12.26 -9.19 -17.06
C ALA A 50 11.50 -8.12 -16.28
N ALA A 51 10.27 -7.79 -16.70
CA ALA A 51 9.41 -6.84 -16.00
C ALA A 51 9.06 -7.32 -14.59
N LEU A 52 8.72 -8.61 -14.43
CA LEU A 52 8.45 -9.20 -13.12
C LEU A 52 9.67 -9.10 -12.21
N ILE A 53 10.85 -9.53 -12.66
CA ILE A 53 12.09 -9.49 -11.86
C ILE A 53 12.46 -8.04 -11.48
N MET A 54 12.31 -7.09 -12.41
CA MET A 54 12.53 -5.67 -12.12
C MET A 54 11.58 -5.16 -11.03
N VAL A 55 10.29 -5.46 -11.12
CA VAL A 55 9.30 -5.05 -10.10
C VAL A 55 9.61 -5.69 -8.74
N THR A 56 9.92 -6.98 -8.70
CA THR A 56 10.21 -7.67 -7.45
C THR A 56 11.51 -7.14 -6.81
N SER A 57 12.56 -6.92 -7.61
CA SER A 57 13.84 -6.40 -7.11
C SER A 57 13.71 -4.98 -6.56
N VAL A 58 13.01 -4.08 -7.27
CA VAL A 58 12.73 -2.72 -6.79
C VAL A 58 11.96 -2.77 -5.48
N SER A 59 10.92 -3.61 -5.40
CA SER A 59 10.09 -3.71 -4.20
C SER A 59 10.86 -4.22 -2.98
N VAL A 60 11.69 -5.25 -3.16
CA VAL A 60 12.57 -5.78 -2.10
C VAL A 60 13.58 -4.71 -1.67
N ALA A 61 14.21 -4.02 -2.61
CA ALA A 61 15.16 -2.95 -2.32
C ALA A 61 14.51 -1.79 -1.55
N SER A 62 13.27 -1.42 -1.90
CA SER A 62 12.49 -0.40 -1.19
C SER A 62 12.20 -0.80 0.27
N ILE A 63 11.77 -2.05 0.50
CA ILE A 63 11.51 -2.55 1.86
C ILE A 63 12.80 -2.54 2.69
N PHE A 64 13.90 -3.04 2.15
CA PHE A 64 15.19 -3.01 2.84
C PHE A 64 15.66 -1.58 3.15
N SER A 65 15.54 -0.66 2.17
CA SER A 65 15.90 0.74 2.34
C SER A 65 15.07 1.41 3.44
N PHE A 66 13.76 1.13 3.47
CA PHE A 66 12.85 1.60 4.50
C PHE A 66 13.25 1.11 5.89
N LEU A 67 13.57 -0.19 6.04
CA LEU A 67 14.02 -0.76 7.31
C LEU A 67 15.36 -0.17 7.78
N ILE A 68 16.30 0.05 6.86
CA ILE A 68 17.60 0.67 7.18
C ILE A 68 17.40 2.12 7.63
N MET A 69 16.59 2.89 6.92
CA MET A 69 16.29 4.27 7.30
C MET A 69 15.56 4.34 8.64
N ALA A 70 14.54 3.50 8.84
CA ALA A 70 13.86 3.36 10.12
C ALA A 70 14.86 3.12 11.26
N LYS A 71 15.79 2.16 11.10
CA LYS A 71 16.84 1.91 12.10
C LYS A 71 17.75 3.12 12.32
N LYS A 72 18.20 3.79 11.25
CA LYS A 72 19.07 4.98 11.35
C LYS A 72 18.40 6.14 12.08
N ILE A 73 17.14 6.41 11.78
CA ILE A 73 16.39 7.49 12.42
C ILE A 73 16.19 7.17 13.90
N MET A 74 15.84 5.93 14.24
CA MET A 74 15.70 5.48 15.64
C MET A 74 17.01 5.61 16.42
N TYR A 75 18.14 5.25 15.80
CA TYR A 75 19.47 5.43 16.39
C TYR A 75 19.80 6.92 16.61
N LYS A 76 19.53 7.77 15.62
CA LYS A 76 19.79 9.22 15.72
C LYS A 76 18.91 9.88 16.79
N LEU A 77 17.64 9.49 16.91
CA LEU A 77 16.76 9.94 17.99
C LEU A 77 17.30 9.53 19.36
N LYS A 78 17.77 8.29 19.51
CA LYS A 78 18.37 7.81 20.76
C LYS A 78 19.60 8.63 21.16
N LYS A 79 20.45 9.01 20.19
CA LYS A 79 21.60 9.90 20.42
C LYS A 79 21.16 11.32 20.82
N MET A 80 20.15 11.88 20.17
CA MET A 80 19.60 13.20 20.51
C MET A 80 18.92 13.24 21.87
N THR A 81 18.47 12.09 22.39
CA THR A 81 17.87 11.97 23.73
C THR A 81 18.79 12.48 24.85
N VAL A 82 20.11 12.41 24.64
CA VAL A 82 21.10 12.88 25.63
C VAL A 82 21.10 14.41 25.77
N ASN A 83 20.78 15.14 24.70
CA ASN A 83 20.85 16.62 24.68
C ASN A 83 19.48 17.31 24.71
N ALA A 84 18.38 16.55 24.66
CA ALA A 84 17.03 17.09 24.54
C ALA A 84 16.12 16.68 25.71
N SER A 85 15.02 17.42 25.89
CA SER A 85 14.04 17.13 26.94
C SER A 85 13.48 15.71 26.81
N LYS A 86 13.53 14.94 27.92
CA LYS A 86 13.02 13.56 28.01
C LYS A 86 11.58 13.42 27.52
N LYS A 87 10.73 14.43 27.75
CA LYS A 87 9.33 14.44 27.29
C LYS A 87 9.22 14.51 25.77
N THR A 88 9.92 15.47 25.14
CA THR A 88 9.82 15.70 23.69
C THR A 88 10.37 14.52 22.90
N VAL A 89 11.47 13.92 23.36
CA VAL A 89 12.10 12.81 22.63
C VAL A 89 11.26 11.54 22.71
N LYS A 90 10.65 11.26 23.86
CA LYS A 90 9.72 10.13 23.99
C LYS A 90 8.55 10.26 23.01
N ILE A 91 7.99 11.47 22.89
CA ILE A 91 6.92 11.78 21.94
C ILE A 91 7.37 11.55 20.49
N GLN A 92 8.52 12.08 20.10
CA GLN A 92 9.03 11.90 18.73
C GLN A 92 9.32 10.44 18.40
N PHE A 93 9.84 9.66 19.36
CA PHE A 93 10.12 8.25 19.18
C PHE A 93 8.84 7.43 19.01
N GLU A 94 7.81 7.70 19.82
CA GLU A 94 6.50 7.05 19.68
C GLU A 94 5.83 7.41 18.34
N LEU A 95 5.90 8.68 17.91
CA LEU A 95 5.40 9.14 16.61
C LEU A 95 6.11 8.44 15.45
N LEU A 96 7.45 8.43 15.44
CA LEU A 96 8.23 7.78 14.40
C LEU A 96 7.98 6.27 14.35
N ARG A 97 7.93 5.61 15.52
CA ARG A 97 7.66 4.18 15.60
C ARG A 97 6.26 3.86 15.10
N ALA A 98 5.25 4.65 15.48
CA ALA A 98 3.89 4.50 14.97
C ALA A 98 3.87 4.64 13.45
N LEU A 99 4.49 5.69 12.89
CA LEU A 99 4.57 5.93 11.45
C LEU A 99 5.25 4.78 10.71
N ILE A 100 6.36 4.25 11.23
CA ILE A 100 7.06 3.11 10.63
C ILE A 100 6.19 1.86 10.62
N VAL A 101 5.56 1.55 11.75
CA VAL A 101 4.70 0.37 11.87
C VAL A 101 3.50 0.50 10.94
N GLN A 102 2.89 1.68 10.90
CA GLN A 102 1.68 1.94 10.14
C GLN A 102 1.94 2.07 8.63
N THR A 103 3.13 2.44 8.18
CA THR A 103 3.50 2.30 6.75
C THR A 103 3.90 0.86 6.39
N ALA A 104 4.56 0.13 7.28
CA ALA A 104 4.97 -1.25 7.01
C ALA A 104 3.78 -2.21 6.90
N ILE A 105 2.82 -2.17 7.84
CA ILE A 105 1.65 -3.06 7.86
C ILE A 105 0.92 -3.10 6.51
N PRO A 106 0.48 -1.97 5.95
CA PRO A 106 -0.23 -1.95 4.69
C PRO A 106 0.65 -2.13 3.48
N ILE A 107 1.96 -1.85 3.55
CA ILE A 107 2.87 -2.33 2.52
C ILE A 107 2.79 -3.86 2.47
N PHE A 108 2.92 -4.58 3.59
CA PHE A 108 2.79 -6.04 3.58
C PHE A 108 1.40 -6.55 3.19
N ILE A 109 0.34 -5.89 3.68
CA ILE A 109 -1.05 -6.27 3.39
C ILE A 109 -1.43 -5.96 1.94
N SER A 110 -0.93 -4.88 1.33
CA SER A 110 -1.21 -4.52 -0.08
C SER A 110 -0.25 -5.23 -1.04
N PHE A 111 0.99 -5.47 -0.61
CA PHE A 111 1.98 -6.19 -1.41
C PHE A 111 1.61 -7.67 -1.54
N SER A 112 0.94 -8.28 -0.57
CA SER A 112 0.47 -9.66 -0.68
C SER A 112 -0.51 -9.90 -1.85
N PRO A 113 -1.66 -9.19 -1.97
CA PRO A 113 -2.57 -9.32 -3.10
C PRO A 113 -1.93 -8.86 -4.42
N CYS A 114 -1.11 -7.81 -4.43
CA CYS A 114 -0.34 -7.46 -5.63
C CYS A 114 0.60 -8.60 -6.06
N LEU A 115 1.41 -9.14 -5.15
CA LEU A 115 2.30 -10.27 -5.46
C LEU A 115 1.51 -11.47 -5.98
N ILE A 116 0.39 -11.80 -5.34
CA ILE A 116 -0.47 -12.90 -5.78
C ILE A 116 -1.02 -12.62 -7.18
N GLY A 117 -1.48 -11.40 -7.46
CA GLY A 117 -1.97 -11.01 -8.79
C GLY A 117 -0.89 -11.09 -9.88
N TRP A 118 0.34 -10.67 -9.56
CA TRP A 118 1.46 -10.67 -10.51
C TRP A 118 2.11 -12.05 -10.70
N TYR A 119 2.17 -12.88 -9.65
CA TYR A 119 2.73 -14.24 -9.73
C TYR A 119 1.71 -15.30 -10.13
N SER A 120 0.41 -15.06 -9.95
CA SER A 120 -0.68 -15.96 -10.41
C SER A 120 -0.48 -16.45 -11.85
N PRO A 121 -0.25 -15.57 -12.85
CA PRO A 121 -0.09 -16.00 -14.24
C PRO A 121 1.24 -16.73 -14.49
N VAL A 122 2.22 -16.64 -13.58
CA VAL A 122 3.46 -17.45 -13.64
C VAL A 122 3.19 -18.90 -13.26
N PHE A 123 2.30 -19.13 -12.29
CA PHE A 123 1.90 -20.47 -11.82
C PHE A 123 0.69 -21.06 -12.54
N ASP A 124 0.21 -20.39 -13.60
CA ASP A 124 -0.98 -20.78 -14.36
C ASP A 124 -2.27 -20.83 -13.49
N ILE A 125 -2.28 -20.07 -12.40
CA ILE A 125 -3.43 -19.95 -11.50
C ILE A 125 -4.34 -18.88 -12.08
N GLN A 126 -5.47 -19.30 -12.66
CA GLN A 126 -6.53 -18.38 -13.07
C GLN A 126 -7.21 -17.79 -11.84
N LEU A 127 -6.84 -16.57 -11.49
CA LEU A 127 -7.49 -15.83 -10.41
C LEU A 127 -8.92 -15.45 -10.84
N PRO A 128 -9.94 -15.70 -10.00
CA PRO A 128 -11.29 -15.25 -10.27
C PRO A 128 -11.33 -13.73 -10.34
N ARG A 129 -12.18 -13.17 -11.22
CA ARG A 129 -12.33 -11.71 -11.45
C ARG A 129 -12.49 -10.89 -10.16
N GLY A 130 -13.10 -11.49 -9.13
CA GLY A 130 -13.22 -10.92 -7.79
C GLY A 130 -11.90 -10.42 -7.22
N PHE A 131 -10.78 -11.08 -7.53
CA PHE A 131 -9.46 -10.73 -7.01
C PHE A 131 -8.95 -9.37 -7.50
N ASN A 132 -9.28 -8.98 -8.74
CA ASN A 132 -8.93 -7.65 -9.26
C ASN A 132 -9.69 -6.54 -8.53
N TYR A 133 -10.96 -6.79 -8.20
CA TYR A 133 -11.73 -5.86 -7.37
C TYR A 133 -11.20 -5.82 -5.94
N LEU A 134 -10.74 -6.97 -5.41
CA LEU A 134 -10.09 -7.02 -4.10
C LEU A 134 -8.82 -6.19 -4.07
N GLU A 135 -7.96 -6.29 -5.08
CA GLU A 135 -6.74 -5.46 -5.18
C GLU A 135 -7.07 -3.96 -5.22
N LEU A 136 -8.00 -3.55 -6.10
CA LEU A 136 -8.45 -2.16 -6.19
C LEU A 136 -9.10 -1.67 -4.89
N SER A 137 -9.93 -2.51 -4.27
CA SER A 137 -10.58 -2.19 -2.99
C SER A 137 -9.55 -2.10 -1.87
N ALA A 138 -8.54 -2.97 -1.84
CA ALA A 138 -7.48 -2.97 -0.85
C ALA A 138 -6.64 -1.69 -0.96
N LEU A 139 -6.34 -1.24 -2.18
CA LEU A 139 -5.66 0.05 -2.41
C LEU A 139 -6.50 1.24 -1.92
N GLY A 140 -7.82 1.24 -2.21
CA GLY A 140 -8.72 2.29 -1.75
C GLY A 140 -8.90 2.31 -0.23
N VAL A 141 -9.13 1.14 0.37
CA VAL A 141 -9.24 0.98 1.83
C VAL A 141 -7.93 1.34 2.51
N PHE A 142 -6.78 0.99 1.93
CA PHE A 142 -5.48 1.35 2.47
C PHE A 142 -5.31 2.86 2.61
N ALA A 143 -5.66 3.64 1.57
CA ALA A 143 -5.57 5.10 1.61
C ALA A 143 -6.37 5.72 2.78
N PHE A 144 -7.45 5.05 3.21
CA PHE A 144 -8.25 5.47 4.37
C PHE A 144 -7.73 4.92 5.70
N VAL A 145 -7.30 3.65 5.73
CA VAL A 145 -6.82 2.98 6.94
C VAL A 145 -5.51 3.58 7.41
N ASP A 146 -4.66 4.07 6.49
CA ASP A 146 -3.38 4.70 6.83
C ASP A 146 -3.59 5.85 7.85
N PRO A 147 -4.27 6.96 7.54
CA PRO A 147 -4.44 8.06 8.49
C PRO A 147 -5.13 7.62 9.79
N VAL A 148 -6.09 6.70 9.73
CA VAL A 148 -6.78 6.17 10.92
C VAL A 148 -5.82 5.38 11.82
N ALA A 149 -4.95 4.56 11.25
CA ALA A 149 -3.96 3.79 11.98
C ALA A 149 -2.92 4.70 12.65
N ILE A 150 -2.46 5.80 12.01
CA ILE A 150 -1.62 6.82 12.68
C ILE A 150 -2.33 7.35 13.92
N ILE A 151 -3.58 7.78 13.77
CA ILE A 151 -4.32 8.44 14.85
C ILE A 151 -4.51 7.48 16.04
N LEU A 152 -4.81 6.21 15.77
CA LEU A 152 -5.01 5.18 16.80
C LEU A 152 -3.70 4.72 17.44
N CYS A 153 -2.63 4.52 16.67
CA CYS A 153 -1.34 4.04 17.19
C CYS A 153 -0.58 5.11 17.97
N LEU A 154 -0.84 6.39 17.73
CA LEU A 154 -0.22 7.46 18.49
C LEU A 154 -0.93 7.69 19.82
N PRO A 155 -0.32 7.32 20.95
CA PRO A 155 -0.95 7.48 22.27
C PRO A 155 -1.24 8.95 22.60
N ILE A 156 -0.49 9.89 22.03
CA ILE A 156 -0.67 11.33 22.22
C ILE A 156 -1.93 11.83 21.50
N LEU A 157 -2.17 11.37 20.27
CA LEU A 157 -3.38 11.69 19.51
C LEU A 157 -4.59 11.04 20.18
N ARG A 158 -4.48 9.77 20.55
CA ARG A 158 -5.53 9.07 21.31
C ARG A 158 -5.90 9.82 22.58
N LYS A 159 -4.92 10.23 23.39
CA LYS A 159 -5.20 10.95 24.64
C LYS A 159 -5.86 12.30 24.38
N ARG A 160 -5.49 12.99 23.29
CA ARG A 160 -6.09 14.28 22.92
C ARG A 160 -7.53 14.13 22.45
N ILE A 161 -7.83 13.12 21.62
CA ILE A 161 -9.19 12.83 21.15
C ILE A 161 -10.10 12.39 22.30
N PHE A 162 -9.63 11.46 23.15
CA PHE A 162 -10.40 11.02 24.31
C PHE A 162 -10.61 12.14 25.36
N CYS A 163 -9.63 13.02 25.57
CA CYS A 163 -9.83 14.19 26.42
C CYS A 163 -10.77 15.22 25.79
N PHE A 164 -10.74 15.40 24.47
CA PHE A 164 -11.66 16.29 23.76
C PHE A 164 -13.11 15.81 23.92
N ASN A 165 -13.36 14.50 23.77
CA ASN A 165 -14.67 13.92 24.06
C ASN A 165 -15.10 14.15 25.52
N ARG A 166 -14.17 14.08 26.47
CA ARG A 166 -14.49 14.29 27.89
C ARG A 166 -14.82 15.76 28.22
N HIS A 167 -14.21 16.71 27.52
CA HIS A 167 -14.52 18.14 27.66
C HIS A 167 -15.91 18.47 27.09
N ASN A 168 -16.26 17.90 25.93
CA ASN A 168 -17.60 18.06 25.36
C ASN A 168 -18.70 17.46 26.25
N SER A 169 -18.46 16.31 26.89
CA SER A 169 -19.42 15.74 27.84
C SER A 169 -19.57 16.58 29.11
N SER A 170 -18.51 17.24 29.59
CA SER A 170 -18.59 18.10 30.78
C SER A 170 -19.32 19.42 30.49
N ILE A 171 -19.19 19.97 29.29
CA ILE A 171 -19.95 21.16 28.87
C ILE A 171 -21.42 20.81 28.66
N ALA A 172 -21.74 19.66 28.05
CA ALA A 172 -23.12 19.23 27.86
C ALA A 172 -23.88 19.06 29.19
N VAL A 173 -23.23 18.43 30.19
CA VAL A 173 -23.83 18.25 31.53
C VAL A 173 -24.02 19.57 32.28
N ASN A 174 -23.10 20.54 32.14
CA ASN A 174 -23.25 21.85 32.77
C ASN A 174 -24.33 22.73 32.12
N VAL A 175 -24.66 22.51 30.84
CA VAL A 175 -25.72 23.24 30.15
C VAL A 175 -27.11 22.68 30.50
N GLU A 176 -27.22 21.39 30.83
CA GLU A 176 -28.46 20.78 31.32
C GLU A 176 -28.79 21.22 32.75
N GLY A 177 -27.81 21.34 33.65
CA GLY A 177 -28.02 21.78 35.04
C GLY A 177 -28.28 23.28 35.26
N ILE A 178 -28.37 24.10 34.20
CA ILE A 178 -28.70 25.54 34.29
C ILE A 178 -30.19 25.79 33.95
N LYS A 179 -30.94 24.75 33.54
CA LYS A 179 -32.36 24.85 33.20
C LYS A 179 -33.32 24.46 34.34
N ASP A 180 -32.79 24.11 35.51
CA ASP A 180 -33.54 23.82 36.74
C ASP A 180 -33.34 24.92 37.79
#